data_AF-A0ABD0RXX4-F1
#
_entry.id   AF-A0ABD0RXX4-F1
#
_cell.length_a   1.000
_cell.length_b   1.000
_cell.length_c   1.000
_cell.angle_alpha   90.00
_cell.angle_beta   90.00
_cell.angle_gamma   90.00
#
_symmetry.space_group_name_H-M   'P 1'
#
loop_
_entity.id
_entity.type
_entity.pdbx_description
1 polymer ?
#
loop_
_entity_poly.entity_id
_entity_poly.type
_entity_poly.pdbx_seq_one_letter_code
_entity_poly.pdbx_strand_id
1 'polypeptide(L)'
;KSGSSVDSFYNRLPAPTSPPTLFNTNTFTSSFQNIVDAYGVASYREVNPAVYTIITFPFLFAVMFGDVGHGLLMTLAALWMILEERDPKMRSNTNE
;
A
#
# COMPACT_ATOMS: atom_id res chain seq x y z
N LYS A 1 -29.73 -8.55 14.13
CA LYS A 1 -30.87 -8.65 13.18
C LYS A 1 -31.67 -7.35 13.29
N SER A 2 -31.54 -6.47 12.30
CA SER A 2 -32.33 -5.23 12.25
C SER A 2 -33.80 -5.61 12.00
N GLY A 3 -34.70 -5.15 12.85
CA GLY A 3 -36.09 -5.62 12.94
C GLY A 3 -37.05 -5.04 11.90
N SER A 4 -36.65 -4.88 10.64
CA SER A 4 -37.55 -4.41 9.58
C SER A 4 -38.21 -5.60 8.87
N SER A 5 -39.55 -5.61 8.80
CA SER A 5 -40.38 -6.68 8.20
C SER A 5 -40.32 -6.76 6.66
N VAL A 6 -39.43 -5.99 6.02
CA VAL A 6 -39.28 -5.89 4.56
C VAL A 6 -37.82 -6.12 4.18
N ASP A 7 -37.62 -6.89 3.10
CA ASP A 7 -36.29 -7.14 2.52
C ASP A 7 -35.70 -5.84 1.97
N SER A 8 -34.47 -5.53 2.37
CA SER A 8 -33.74 -4.38 1.84
C SER A 8 -33.39 -4.63 0.37
N PHE A 9 -34.00 -3.87 -0.53
CA PHE A 9 -33.68 -3.91 -1.96
C PHE A 9 -32.52 -2.93 -2.26
N TYR A 10 -31.45 -3.44 -2.86
CA TYR A 10 -30.32 -2.61 -3.29
C TYR A 10 -30.62 -1.99 -4.66
N ASN A 11 -30.77 -0.67 -4.71
CA ASN A 11 -30.95 0.07 -5.96
C ASN A 11 -29.68 0.83 -6.33
N ARG A 12 -29.12 0.60 -7.52
CA ARG A 12 -28.01 1.41 -8.03
C ARG A 12 -28.53 2.68 -8.65
N LEU A 13 -28.34 3.79 -7.95
CA LEU A 13 -28.62 5.12 -8.46
C LEU A 13 -27.45 5.61 -9.34
N PRO A 14 -27.71 6.16 -10.54
CA PRO A 14 -26.67 6.83 -11.30
C PRO A 14 -26.24 8.10 -10.55
N ALA A 15 -24.96 8.17 -10.18
CA ALA A 15 -24.37 9.35 -9.55
C ALA A 15 -23.63 10.19 -10.62
N PRO A 16 -23.78 11.52 -10.61
CA PRO A 16 -23.05 12.40 -11.54
C PRO A 16 -21.60 12.66 -11.13
N THR A 17 -21.19 12.23 -9.93
CA THR A 17 -19.84 12.45 -9.39
C THR A 17 -18.88 11.34 -9.80
N SER A 18 -17.59 11.67 -9.95
CA SER A 18 -16.55 10.67 -10.17
C SER A 18 -16.46 9.74 -8.95
N PRO A 19 -16.51 8.42 -9.15
CA PRO A 19 -16.39 7.46 -8.05
C PRO A 19 -14.97 7.46 -7.46
N PRO A 20 -14.79 6.94 -6.23
CA PRO A 20 -13.48 6.88 -5.59
C PRO A 20 -12.53 5.92 -6.31
N THR A 21 -11.23 6.19 -6.18
CA THR A 21 -10.16 5.33 -6.69
C THR A 21 -9.76 4.31 -5.62
N LEU A 22 -9.65 3.04 -6.01
CA LEU A 22 -9.14 1.95 -5.16
C LEU A 22 -8.15 1.11 -5.95
N PHE A 23 -6.93 0.96 -5.43
CA PHE A 23 -5.93 0.05 -5.95
C PHE A 23 -5.86 -1.21 -5.10
N ASN A 24 -6.07 -2.38 -5.71
CA ASN A 24 -5.87 -3.65 -5.04
C ASN A 24 -4.37 -3.94 -4.94
N THR A 25 -3.80 -3.81 -3.75
CA THR A 25 -2.37 -4.03 -3.48
C THR A 25 -2.14 -5.35 -2.74
N ASN A 26 -0.99 -5.97 -3.00
CA ASN A 26 -0.46 -7.06 -2.18
C ASN A 26 0.46 -6.50 -1.07
N THR A 27 0.91 -7.36 -0.14
CA THR A 27 1.80 -6.98 0.98
C THR A 27 3.09 -6.27 0.56
N PHE A 28 3.60 -6.54 -0.64
CA PHE A 28 4.80 -5.89 -1.16
C PHE A 28 4.49 -4.50 -1.75
N THR A 29 3.46 -4.41 -2.58
CA THR A 29 3.05 -3.19 -3.28
C THR A 29 2.34 -2.18 -2.38
N SER A 30 1.79 -2.61 -1.23
CA SER A 30 1.09 -1.73 -0.29
C SER A 30 2.01 -0.63 0.24
N SER A 31 3.26 -0.96 0.57
CA SER A 31 4.25 0.01 1.04
C SER A 31 4.54 1.10 0.02
N PHE A 32 4.72 0.73 -1.26
CA PHE A 32 4.95 1.71 -2.34
C PHE A 32 3.71 2.54 -2.66
N GLN A 33 2.53 1.93 -2.59
CA GLN A 33 1.26 2.62 -2.77
C GLN A 33 1.06 3.68 -1.68
N ASN A 34 1.33 3.33 -0.42
CA ASN A 34 1.23 4.27 0.70
C ASN A 34 2.14 5.48 0.54
N ILE A 35 3.35 5.30 -0.01
CA ILE A 35 4.29 6.41 -0.28
C ILE A 35 3.71 7.36 -1.33
N VAL A 36 3.10 6.83 -2.38
CA VAL A 36 2.46 7.63 -3.44
C VAL A 36 1.20 8.31 -2.93
N ASP A 37 0.34 7.59 -2.23
CA ASP A 37 -0.94 8.09 -1.71
C ASP A 37 -0.73 9.19 -0.66
N ALA A 38 0.40 9.16 0.07
CA ALA A 38 0.81 10.23 0.97
C ALA A 38 1.09 11.56 0.24
N TYR A 39 1.46 11.51 -1.04
CA TYR A 39 1.59 12.71 -1.89
C TYR A 39 0.25 13.14 -2.47
N GLY A 40 -0.57 12.18 -2.92
CA GLY A 40 -1.92 12.44 -3.39
C GLY A 40 -2.57 11.21 -4.00
N VAL A 41 -3.89 11.11 -3.86
CA VAL A 41 -4.68 10.03 -4.44
C VAL A 41 -4.97 10.32 -5.92
N ALA A 42 -4.69 9.34 -6.79
CA ALA A 42 -4.92 9.46 -8.22
C ALA A 42 -6.42 9.60 -8.57
N SER A 43 -6.72 10.30 -9.66
CA SER A 43 -8.08 10.46 -10.15
C SER A 43 -8.67 9.12 -10.62
N TYR A 44 -10.00 9.06 -10.68
CA TYR A 44 -10.68 7.84 -11.10
C TYR A 44 -10.26 7.43 -12.51
N ARG A 45 -9.76 6.19 -12.65
CA ARG A 45 -9.22 5.61 -13.89
C ARG A 45 -7.94 6.27 -14.43
N GLU A 46 -7.21 6.99 -13.59
CA GLU A 46 -5.86 7.45 -13.91
C GLU A 46 -4.84 6.30 -13.78
N VAL A 47 -3.69 6.44 -14.45
CA VAL A 47 -2.59 5.48 -14.35
C VAL A 47 -2.00 5.52 -12.94
N ASN A 48 -1.78 4.36 -12.32
CA ASN A 48 -1.17 4.28 -11.00
C ASN A 48 0.34 4.57 -11.07
N PRO A 49 0.84 5.68 -10.48
CA PRO A 49 2.26 5.98 -10.50
C PRO A 49 3.07 5.06 -9.56
N ALA A 50 2.44 4.39 -8.59
CA ALA A 50 3.13 3.49 -7.65
C ALA A 50 3.82 2.30 -8.33
N VAL A 51 3.34 1.87 -9.50
CA VAL A 51 3.99 0.78 -10.25
C VAL A 51 5.38 1.20 -10.74
N TYR A 52 5.54 2.47 -11.13
CA TYR A 52 6.84 3.00 -11.54
C TYR A 52 7.76 3.24 -10.35
N THR A 53 7.22 3.69 -9.22
CA THR A 53 8.02 4.00 -8.02
C THR A 53 8.68 2.78 -7.42
N ILE A 54 8.14 1.57 -7.61
CA ILE A 54 8.77 0.31 -7.17
C ILE A 54 10.21 0.18 -7.64
N ILE A 55 10.53 0.63 -8.86
CA ILE A 55 11.87 0.52 -9.45
C ILE A 55 12.62 1.84 -9.30
N THR A 56 11.98 2.95 -9.66
CA THR A 56 12.67 4.25 -9.75
C THR A 56 13.08 4.79 -8.39
N PHE A 57 12.28 4.57 -7.35
CA PHE A 57 12.58 5.06 -5.99
C PHE A 57 13.84 4.42 -5.41
N PRO A 58 13.96 3.07 -5.29
CA PRO A 58 15.18 2.46 -4.75
C PRO A 58 16.39 2.66 -5.67
N PHE A 59 16.19 2.77 -6.99
CA PHE A 59 17.28 3.07 -7.93
C PHE A 59 17.88 4.46 -7.69
N LEU A 60 17.03 5.50 -7.61
CA LEU A 60 17.49 6.86 -7.33
C LEU A 60 18.11 6.96 -5.93
N PHE A 61 17.54 6.28 -4.95
CA PHE A 61 18.13 6.16 -3.62
C PHE A 61 19.53 5.54 -3.68
N ALA A 62 19.72 4.45 -4.43
CA ALA A 62 21.01 3.78 -4.55
C ALA A 62 22.07 4.65 -5.24
N VAL A 63 21.71 5.39 -6.29
CA VAL A 63 22.62 6.33 -6.98
C VAL A 63 23.08 7.44 -6.02
N MET A 64 22.18 7.97 -5.19
CA MET A 64 22.53 9.03 -4.23
C MET A 64 23.32 8.50 -3.02
N PHE A 65 23.05 7.28 -2.57
CA PHE A 65 23.70 6.68 -1.40
C PHE A 65 25.09 6.09 -1.72
N GLY A 66 25.29 5.55 -2.93
CA GLY A 66 26.59 5.37 -3.59
C GLY A 66 27.64 4.47 -2.91
N ASP A 67 27.33 3.83 -1.79
CA ASP A 67 28.29 3.08 -0.98
C ASP A 67 27.87 1.61 -0.78
N VAL A 68 28.77 0.70 -1.16
CA VAL A 68 28.57 -0.76 -1.08
C VAL A 68 28.54 -1.25 0.37
N GLY A 69 29.39 -0.71 1.25
CA GLY A 69 29.45 -1.09 2.66
C GLY A 69 28.18 -0.69 3.41
N HIS A 70 27.75 0.56 3.23
CA HIS A 70 26.48 1.02 3.81
C HIS A 70 25.29 0.30 3.17
N GLY A 71 25.31 0.03 1.85
CA GLY A 71 24.26 -0.73 1.16
C GLY A 71 24.10 -2.16 1.69
N LEU A 72 25.21 -2.82 2.02
CA LEU A 72 25.21 -4.16 2.62
C LEU A 72 24.61 -4.13 4.03
N LEU A 73 24.97 -3.16 4.86
CA LEU A 73 24.39 -2.98 6.20
C LEU A 73 22.88 -2.74 6.14
N MET A 74 22.42 -1.88 5.24
CA MET A 74 20.99 -1.60 5.03
C MET A 74 20.23 -2.85 4.56
N THR A 75 20.86 -3.66 3.70
CA THR A 75 20.27 -4.92 3.21
C THR A 75 20.16 -5.96 4.33
N LEU A 76 21.19 -6.09 5.19
CA LEU A 76 21.14 -6.98 6.35
C LEU A 76 20.06 -6.56 7.36
N ALA A 77 19.95 -5.27 7.64
CA ALA A 77 18.90 -4.74 8.53
C ALA A 77 17.49 -4.97 7.96
N ALA A 78 17.30 -4.73 6.66
CA ALA A 78 16.03 -5.00 5.99
C ALA A 78 15.69 -6.50 6.00
N LEU A 79 16.66 -7.36 5.72
CA LEU A 79 16.47 -8.81 5.73
C LEU A 79 16.13 -9.32 7.13
N TRP A 80 16.76 -8.79 8.18
CA TRP A 80 16.41 -9.10 9.57
C TRP A 80 14.94 -8.79 9.87
N MET A 81 14.46 -7.61 9.48
CA MET A 81 13.05 -7.21 9.68
C MET A 81 12.06 -8.12 8.94
N ILE A 82 12.38 -8.51 7.71
CA ILE A 82 11.52 -9.40 6.90
C ILE A 82 11.45 -10.81 7.51
N LEU A 83 12.54 -11.31 8.10
CA LEU A 83 12.54 -12.61 8.78
C LEU A 83 11.70 -12.57 10.06
N GLU A 84 11.79 -11.47 10.82
CA GLU A 84 11.05 -11.26 12.06
C GLU A 84 9.55 -11.01 11.85
N GLU A 85 9.13 -10.48 10.69
CA GLU A 85 7.72 -10.29 10.33
C GLU A 85 6.88 -11.57 10.46
N ARG A 86 7.52 -12.74 10.34
CA ARG A 86 6.88 -14.06 10.44
C ARG A 86 6.63 -14.50 11.88
N ASP A 87 7.18 -13.83 12.89
CA ASP A 87 6.93 -14.17 14.30
C ASP A 87 5.50 -13.73 14.70
N PRO A 88 4.61 -14.68 15.08
CA PRO A 88 3.24 -14.38 15.47
C PRO A 88 3.12 -13.45 16.69
N LYS A 89 4.17 -13.24 17.49
CA LYS A 89 4.16 -12.26 18.60
C LYS A 89 3.94 -10.81 18.13
N MET A 90 4.40 -10.44 16.94
CA MET A 90 4.21 -9.07 16.42
C MET A 90 2.83 -8.85 15.78
N ARG A 91 2.10 -9.92 15.44
CA ARG A 91 0.73 -9.82 14.87
C ARG A 91 -0.38 -9.62 15.92
N SER A 92 -0.04 -9.70 17.21
CA SER A 92 -1.04 -9.76 18.30
C SER A 92 -1.62 -8.40 18.74
N ASN A 93 -1.20 -7.27 18.16
CA ASN A 93 -1.54 -5.92 18.67
C ASN A 93 -2.34 -5.05 17.70
N THR A 94 -3.30 -5.61 16.97
CA THR A 94 -4.26 -4.81 16.18
C THR A 94 -5.68 -5.10 16.69
N ASN A 95 -6.00 -4.50 17.83
CA ASN A 95 -7.37 -4.23 18.25
C ASN A 95 -7.48 -2.72 18.43
N GLU A 96 -7.79 -2.03 17.34
CA GLU A 96 -8.49 -0.74 17.31
C GLU A 96 -8.99 -0.49 15.88
#